data_AF-A0A2P5DES5-F1
#
_entry.id   AF-A0A2P5DES5-F1
#
_cell.length_a   1.000
_cell.length_b   1.000
_cell.length_c   1.000
_cell.angle_alpha   90.00
_cell.angle_beta   90.00
_cell.angle_gamma   90.00
#
_symmetry.space_group_name_H-M   'P 1'
#
loop_
_entity.id
_entity.type
_entity.pdbx_description
1 polymer ?
#
loop_
_entity_poly.entity_id
_entity_poly.type
_entity_poly.pdbx_seq_one_letter_code
_entity_poly.pdbx_strand_id
1 'polypeptide(L)'
;MINIKIFVKYNSVSDENYAYTNCQNMSVLVPINSSYVSLEILYETVELKSKTYTLEANYSYELGILLVKITNDRLVKFYNDLKKNEIDKTKFLLCIDIIRVTGLEDISSSRRRNQ
;
A
#
# COMPACT_ATOMS: atom_id res chain seq x y z
N MET A 1 3.46 19.68 -13.83
CA MET A 1 3.99 18.65 -12.91
C MET A 1 4.06 17.33 -13.64
N ILE A 2 5.14 16.58 -13.51
CA ILE A 2 5.28 15.24 -14.11
C ILE A 2 4.73 14.22 -13.11
N ASN A 3 3.75 13.43 -13.54
CA ASN A 3 3.15 12.35 -12.75
C ASN A 3 3.53 11.00 -13.35
N ILE A 4 3.75 10.01 -12.49
CA ILE A 4 3.95 8.62 -12.89
C ILE A 4 2.65 7.86 -12.60
N LYS A 5 2.20 7.06 -13.57
CA LYS A 5 1.10 6.13 -13.36
C LYS A 5 1.64 4.87 -12.68
N ILE A 6 1.17 4.60 -11.47
CA ILE A 6 1.52 3.41 -10.70
C ILE A 6 0.31 2.48 -10.67
N PHE A 7 0.54 1.20 -10.95
CA PHE A 7 -0.43 0.16 -10.72
C PHE A 7 -0.30 -0.37 -9.29
N VAL A 8 -1.43 -0.40 -8.60
CA VAL A 8 -1.53 -0.75 -7.19
C VAL A 8 -2.35 -2.01 -7.05
N LYS A 9 -1.81 -2.99 -6.32
CA LYS A 9 -2.47 -4.20 -5.86
C LYS A 9 -2.80 -4.06 -4.37
N TYR A 10 -4.03 -4.32 -3.97
CA TYR A 10 -4.45 -4.28 -2.57
C TYR A 10 -5.53 -5.33 -2.28
N ASN A 11 -5.89 -5.52 -1.00
CA ASN A 11 -6.85 -6.55 -0.56
C ASN A 11 -6.47 -7.98 -0.98
N SER A 12 -5.18 -8.27 -1.02
CA SER A 12 -4.68 -9.61 -1.29
C SER A 12 -4.70 -10.50 -0.06
N VAL A 13 -4.88 -11.80 -0.29
CA VAL A 13 -4.41 -12.82 0.65
C VAL A 13 -2.99 -13.15 0.23
N SER A 14 -2.00 -12.82 1.08
CA SER A 14 -0.64 -13.31 0.88
C SER A 14 -0.63 -14.81 1.18
N ASP A 15 -0.31 -15.62 0.19
CA ASP A 15 -0.03 -17.04 0.44
C ASP A 15 1.37 -17.21 1.09
N GLU A 16 1.72 -18.45 1.42
CA GLU A 16 3.01 -18.80 2.04
C GLU A 16 4.23 -18.41 1.18
N ASN A 17 4.02 -18.08 -0.11
CA ASN A 17 5.04 -17.65 -1.05
C ASN A 17 5.05 -16.13 -1.28
N TYR A 18 4.34 -15.35 -0.46
CA TYR A 18 4.15 -13.91 -0.64
C TYR A 18 3.53 -13.54 -2.01
N ALA A 19 2.88 -14.49 -2.67
CA ALA A 19 2.14 -14.19 -3.88
C ALA A 19 0.81 -13.53 -3.49
N TYR A 20 0.60 -12.33 -4.03
CA TYR A 20 -0.65 -11.58 -3.87
C TYR A 20 -1.74 -12.26 -4.70
N THR A 21 -2.53 -13.14 -4.08
CA THR A 21 -3.68 -13.80 -4.71
C THR A 21 -4.99 -13.08 -4.35
N ASN A 22 -5.97 -13.12 -5.26
CA ASN A 22 -7.28 -12.45 -5.12
C ASN A 22 -7.21 -10.92 -4.87
N CYS A 23 -6.19 -10.25 -5.44
CA CYS A 23 -5.97 -8.82 -5.26
C CYS A 23 -6.87 -7.95 -6.15
N GLN A 24 -7.31 -6.81 -5.63
CA GLN A 24 -7.89 -5.74 -6.43
C GLN A 24 -6.77 -4.90 -7.06
N ASN A 25 -6.98 -4.49 -8.31
CA ASN A 25 -6.03 -3.68 -9.06
C ASN A 25 -6.62 -2.30 -9.30
N MET A 26 -5.84 -1.26 -9.04
CA MET A 26 -6.17 0.12 -9.43
C MET A 26 -4.95 0.83 -9.98
N SER A 27 -5.14 2.03 -10.53
CA SER A 27 -4.02 2.86 -10.97
C SER A 27 -4.10 4.25 -10.37
N VAL A 28 -2.97 4.74 -9.86
CA VAL A 28 -2.85 6.05 -9.20
C VAL A 28 -1.84 6.89 -9.96
N LEU A 29 -2.13 8.18 -10.11
CA LEU A 29 -1.15 9.15 -10.59
C LEU A 29 -0.43 9.75 -9.40
N VAL A 30 0.86 9.47 -9.28
CA VAL A 30 1.68 9.98 -8.19
C VAL A 30 2.70 10.98 -8.73
N PRO A 31 2.86 12.16 -8.11
CA PRO A 31 3.89 13.10 -8.49
C PRO A 31 5.28 12.47 -8.41
N ILE A 32 6.13 12.73 -9.39
CA ILE A 32 7.47 12.10 -9.50
C ILE A 32 8.40 12.39 -8.30
N ASN A 33 8.14 13.49 -7.60
CA ASN A 33 8.87 13.97 -6.42
C ASN A 33 8.08 13.73 -5.12
N SER A 34 7.16 12.77 -5.12
CA SER A 34 6.42 12.35 -3.93
C SER A 34 7.39 11.88 -2.84
N SER A 35 7.12 12.28 -1.60
CA SER A 35 7.76 11.70 -0.42
C SER A 35 6.97 10.48 0.09
N TYR A 36 7.54 9.77 1.05
CA TYR A 36 6.87 8.68 1.76
C TYR A 36 5.59 9.17 2.45
N VAL A 37 5.63 10.36 3.06
CA VAL A 37 4.43 11.00 3.64
C VAL A 37 3.40 11.31 2.55
N SER A 38 3.85 11.66 1.35
CA SER A 38 2.95 11.94 0.21
C SER A 38 2.23 10.68 -0.30
N LEU A 39 2.66 9.49 0.10
CA LEU A 39 1.92 8.25 -0.17
C LEU A 39 0.60 8.18 0.60
N GLU A 40 0.30 9.16 1.46
CA GLU A 40 -1.03 9.33 2.05
C GLU A 40 -2.15 9.40 1.00
N ILE A 41 -1.86 9.86 -0.23
CA ILE A 41 -2.81 9.82 -1.35
C ILE A 41 -3.36 8.40 -1.62
N LEU A 42 -2.61 7.37 -1.24
CA LEU A 42 -3.06 5.99 -1.37
C LEU A 42 -4.26 5.71 -0.46
N TYR A 43 -4.35 6.30 0.74
CA TYR A 43 -5.52 6.17 1.61
C TYR A 43 -6.80 6.69 0.95
N GLU A 44 -6.73 7.88 0.35
CA GLU A 44 -7.85 8.46 -0.40
C GLU A 44 -8.25 7.54 -1.55
N THR A 45 -7.26 6.96 -2.22
CA THR A 45 -7.53 6.14 -3.42
C THR A 45 -8.12 4.76 -3.08
N VAL A 46 -7.77 4.18 -1.93
CA VAL A 46 -8.42 2.94 -1.44
C VAL A 46 -9.63 3.20 -0.51
N GLU A 47 -10.09 4.45 -0.42
CA GLU A 47 -11.22 4.88 0.42
C GLU A 47 -11.07 4.52 1.92
N LEU A 48 -9.83 4.49 2.43
CA LEU A 48 -9.53 4.18 3.82
C LEU A 48 -9.16 5.42 4.62
N LYS A 49 -9.43 5.38 5.93
CA LYS A 49 -9.04 6.42 6.88
C LYS A 49 -7.73 6.05 7.55
N SER A 50 -6.72 6.91 7.44
CA SER A 50 -5.40 6.74 8.09
C SER A 50 -5.45 6.64 9.62
N LYS A 51 -6.55 7.08 10.25
CA LYS A 51 -6.79 6.90 11.69
C LYS A 51 -7.18 5.47 12.08
N THR A 52 -7.71 4.68 11.15
CA THR A 52 -8.28 3.35 11.41
C THR A 52 -7.42 2.24 10.79
N TYR A 53 -6.68 2.57 9.74
CA TYR A 53 -5.87 1.63 9.00
C TYR A 53 -4.45 2.17 8.86
N THR A 54 -3.49 1.26 8.84
CA THR A 54 -2.13 1.51 8.41
C THR A 54 -1.94 0.83 7.06
N LEU A 55 -1.46 1.59 6.07
CA LEU A 55 -1.05 1.05 4.78
C LEU A 55 0.44 0.76 4.80
N GLU A 56 0.82 -0.45 4.43
CA GLU A 56 2.21 -0.79 4.12
C GLU A 56 2.39 -0.90 2.62
N ALA A 57 3.29 -0.10 2.06
CA ALA A 57 3.60 -0.13 0.64
C ALA A 57 4.83 -1.00 0.40
N ASN A 58 4.65 -2.01 -0.45
CA ASN A 58 5.69 -2.91 -0.93
C ASN A 58 5.75 -2.83 -2.46
N TYR A 59 6.88 -3.08 -3.10
CA TYR A 59 6.89 -3.30 -4.55
C TYR A 59 7.53 -4.63 -4.91
N SER A 60 7.02 -5.28 -5.94
CA SER A 60 7.54 -6.56 -6.42
C SER A 60 8.75 -6.38 -7.33
N TYR A 61 9.93 -6.74 -6.87
CA TYR A 61 11.12 -6.91 -7.69
C TYR A 61 11.15 -8.33 -8.28
N GLU A 62 11.59 -8.47 -9.54
CA GLU A 62 11.66 -9.74 -10.29
C GLU A 62 10.38 -10.62 -10.23
N LEU A 63 9.42 -10.36 -11.14
CA LEU A 63 8.23 -11.19 -11.38
C LEU A 63 7.43 -11.62 -10.12
N GLY A 64 7.46 -10.83 -9.04
CA GLY A 64 6.69 -11.14 -7.83
C GLY A 64 7.43 -11.97 -6.79
N ILE A 65 8.72 -12.30 -7.00
CA ILE A 65 9.49 -13.17 -6.11
C ILE A 65 10.01 -12.41 -4.89
N LEU A 66 10.39 -11.14 -5.06
CA LEU A 66 10.97 -10.34 -3.97
C LEU A 66 10.12 -9.09 -3.72
N LEU A 67 9.59 -8.96 -2.51
CA LEU A 67 8.89 -7.76 -2.08
C LEU A 67 9.84 -6.82 -1.35
N VAL A 68 9.94 -5.60 -1.84
CA VAL A 68 10.72 -4.54 -1.17
C VAL A 68 9.76 -3.58 -0.50
N LYS A 69 9.85 -3.50 0.83
CA LYS A 69 9.08 -2.56 1.63
C LYS A 69 9.60 -1.14 1.47
N ILE A 70 8.69 -0.20 1.22
CA ILE A 70 8.98 1.23 1.19
C ILE A 70 8.76 1.78 2.59
N THR A 71 9.82 2.23 3.26
CA THR A 71 9.75 2.73 4.65
C THR A 71 10.24 4.17 4.81
N ASN A 72 10.78 4.78 3.75
CA ASN A 72 11.36 6.12 3.78
C ASN A 72 11.46 6.73 2.38
N ASP A 73 11.75 8.04 2.33
CA ASP A 73 11.84 8.83 1.10
C ASP A 73 12.91 8.35 0.11
N ARG A 74 14.01 7.76 0.60
CA ARG A 74 15.07 7.24 -0.29
C ARG A 74 14.55 6.07 -1.11
N LEU A 75 13.74 5.20 -0.50
CA LEU A 75 13.12 4.06 -1.17
C LEU A 75 12.01 4.50 -2.13
N VAL A 76 11.24 5.55 -1.79
CA VAL A 76 10.27 6.16 -2.72
C VAL A 76 10.99 6.68 -3.96
N LYS A 77 12.09 7.41 -3.78
CA LYS A 77 12.88 7.93 -4.89
C LYS A 77 13.43 6.80 -5.76
N PHE A 78 14.00 5.76 -5.15
CA PHE A 78 14.51 4.60 -5.86
C PHE A 78 13.40 3.90 -6.67
N TYR A 79 12.24 3.69 -6.08
CA TYR A 79 11.07 3.12 -6.76
C TYR A 79 10.61 4.00 -7.94
N ASN A 80 10.52 5.32 -7.75
CA ASN A 80 10.17 6.24 -8.82
C ASN A 80 11.18 6.20 -9.98
N ASP A 81 12.47 6.07 -9.67
CA ASP A 81 13.52 5.94 -10.69
C ASP A 81 13.44 4.59 -11.42
N LEU A 82 13.09 3.49 -10.75
CA LEU A 82 12.77 2.22 -11.40
C LEU A 82 11.59 2.37 -12.37
N LYS A 83 10.50 3.00 -11.92
CA LYS A 83 9.29 3.22 -12.74
C LYS A 83 9.51 4.13 -13.94
N LYS A 84 10.41 5.12 -13.85
CA LYS A 84 10.78 5.97 -15.01
C LYS A 84 11.50 5.20 -16.11
N ASN A 85 12.32 4.23 -15.73
CA ASN A 85 13.15 3.45 -16.64
C ASN A 85 12.50 2.12 -17.04
N GLU A 86 11.28 1.87 -16.58
CA GLU A 86 10.51 0.67 -16.86
C GLU A 86 10.03 0.64 -18.32
N ILE A 87 10.50 -0.35 -19.09
CA ILE A 87 10.00 -0.61 -20.45
C ILE A 87 8.67 -1.36 -20.41
N ASP A 88 8.59 -2.38 -19.55
CA ASP A 88 7.41 -3.23 -19.37
C ASP A 88 6.64 -2.82 -18.13
N LYS A 89 5.50 -2.14 -18.32
CA LYS A 89 4.63 -1.57 -17.27
C LYS A 89 4.01 -2.57 -16.30
N THR A 90 4.18 -3.86 -16.57
CA THR A 90 3.71 -4.94 -15.69
C THR A 90 4.71 -5.29 -14.59
N LYS A 91 5.93 -4.72 -14.63
CA LYS A 91 6.98 -4.97 -13.63
C LYS A 91 6.86 -4.01 -12.45
N PHE A 92 7.56 -4.31 -11.35
CA PHE A 92 7.64 -3.40 -10.20
C PHE A 92 6.27 -2.94 -9.70
N LEU A 93 5.29 -3.83 -9.63
CA LEU A 93 3.95 -3.48 -9.18
C LEU A 93 4.01 -3.02 -7.72
N LEU A 94 3.28 -1.96 -7.40
CA LEU A 94 3.12 -1.53 -6.02
C LEU A 94 2.03 -2.41 -5.40
N CYS A 95 2.36 -3.06 -4.30
CA CYS A 95 1.46 -3.80 -3.45
C CYS A 95 1.21 -3.00 -2.17
N ILE A 96 -0.04 -2.97 -1.72
CA ILE A 96 -0.43 -2.31 -0.49
C ILE A 96 -1.09 -3.33 0.42
N ASP A 97 -0.50 -3.51 1.60
CA ASP A 97 -1.11 -4.27 2.67
C ASP A 97 -1.90 -3.33 3.57
N ILE A 98 -3.17 -3.67 3.80
CA ILE A 98 -4.07 -2.90 4.65
C ILE A 98 -4.10 -3.56 6.02
N ILE A 99 -3.51 -2.90 7.01
CA ILE A 99 -3.46 -3.38 8.39
C ILE A 99 -4.47 -2.58 9.20
N ARG A 100 -5.46 -3.24 9.79
CA ARG A 100 -6.40 -2.58 10.70
C ARG A 100 -5.70 -2.26 12.01
N VAL A 101 -5.81 -1.02 12.47
CA VAL A 101 -5.33 -0.62 13.79
C VAL A 101 -6.31 -1.17 14.83
N THR A 102 -6.06 -2.37 15.36
CA THR A 102 -6.81 -2.93 16.48
C THR A 102 -6.35 -2.22 17.77
N GLY A 103 -6.94 -1.06 18.05
CA GLY A 103 -6.62 -0.25 19.23
C GLY A 103 -7.77 0.62 19.76
N LEU A 104 -8.97 0.47 19.22
CA LEU A 104 -10.19 1.00 19.83
C LEU A 104 -11.12 -0.18 20.05
N GLU A 105 -10.82 -0.98 21.08
CA GLU A 105 -11.88 -1.77 21.70
C GLU A 105 -12.91 -0.77 22.23
N ASP A 106 -14.12 -0.87 21.69
CA ASP A 106 -15.30 -0.21 22.19
C ASP A 106 -15.51 -0.61 23.66
N ILE A 107 -15.04 0.21 24.60
CA ILE A 107 -15.52 0.18 26.00
C ILE A 107 -16.94 0.77 25.99
N SER A 108 -17.89 0.05 25.38
CA SER A 108 -19.30 0.42 25.40
C SER A 108 -20.22 -0.80 25.49
N SER A 109 -19.84 -1.82 26.26
CA SER A 109 -20.82 -2.84 26.68
C SER A 109 -20.34 -3.69 27.84
N SER A 110 -20.42 -3.18 29.07
CA SER A 110 -20.56 -4.00 30.30
C SER A 110 -20.95 -3.18 31.53
N ARG A 111 -22.10 -2.50 31.50
CA ARG A 111 -22.89 -2.18 32.72
C ARG A 111 -24.38 -2.35 32.45
N ARG A 112 -24.78 -3.58 32.16
CA ARG A 112 -26.14 -4.08 32.40
C ARG A 112 -26.05 -5.53 32.86
N ARG A 113 -25.85 -5.71 34.17
CA ARG A 113 -26.45 -6.77 34.98
C ARG A 113 -25.96 -6.66 36.43
N ASN A 114 -26.83 -7.09 37.34
CA ASN A 114 -26.81 -7.01 38.80
C ASN A 114 -27.44 -5.71 39.30
N GLN A 115 -28.55 -5.71 40.02
CA GLN A 115 -29.53 -6.74 40.40
C GLN A 115 -30.73 -5.97 40.94
#